data_AF-A0A6L6WWI2-F1
#
_entry.id   AF-A0A6L6WWI2-F1
#
_cell.length_a   1.000
_cell.length_b   1.000
_cell.length_c   1.000
_cell.angle_alpha   90.00
_cell.angle_beta   90.00
_cell.angle_gamma   90.00
#
_symmetry.space_group_name_H-M   'P 1'
#
loop_
_entity.id
_entity.type
_entity.pdbx_description
1 polymer ?
#
loop_
_entity_poly.entity_id
_entity_poly.type
_entity_poly.pdbx_seq_one_letter_code
_entity_poly.pdbx_strand_id
1 'polypeptide(L)'
;MATAEQVRDLLVPHLMGQLDDAQEELDITALEVVESGRSFTLVLELTAYRQRWRVRLDSDRSAMALFNGTPPHHLVRAVAAEFRIRLFEWWHTKNAEKQSARLGERID
;
A
#
# COMPACT_ATOMS: atom_id res chain seq x y z
N MET A 1 -6.82 20.71 4.05
CA MET A 1 -6.78 19.33 3.52
C MET A 1 -5.35 18.86 3.66
N ALA A 2 -5.11 17.62 4.08
CA ALA A 2 -3.76 17.09 4.16
C ALA A 2 -3.20 16.88 2.75
N THR A 3 -1.89 16.96 2.56
CA THR A 3 -1.23 16.65 1.28
C THR A 3 -0.97 15.14 1.17
N ALA A 4 -0.72 14.66 -0.05
CA ALA A 4 -0.29 13.28 -0.28
C ALA A 4 0.96 12.90 0.54
N GLU A 5 1.90 13.85 0.71
CA GLU A 5 3.08 13.66 1.57
C GLU A 5 2.71 13.50 3.05
N GLN A 6 1.77 14.30 3.56
CA GLN A 6 1.30 14.15 4.94
C GLN A 6 0.57 12.82 5.14
N VAL A 7 -0.21 12.36 4.16
CA VAL A 7 -0.85 11.04 4.20
C VAL A 7 0.17 9.92 4.14
N ARG A 8 1.23 10.06 3.33
CA ARG A 8 2.37 9.12 3.32
C ARG A 8 2.97 9.01 4.71
N ASP A 9 3.28 10.13 5.35
CA ASP A 9 3.92 10.15 6.67
C ASP A 9 3.06 9.53 7.77
N LEU A 10 1.73 9.60 7.65
CA LEU A 10 0.81 8.89 8.54
C LEU A 10 0.85 7.37 8.35
N LEU A 11 1.07 6.90 7.12
CA LEU A 11 1.04 5.48 6.77
C LEU A 11 2.40 4.78 6.92
N VAL A 12 3.50 5.52 6.77
CA VAL A 12 4.88 5.01 6.89
C VAL A 12 5.09 4.15 8.15
N PRO A 13 4.67 4.57 9.37
CA PRO A 13 4.88 3.78 10.58
C PRO A 13 4.12 2.44 10.61
N HIS A 14 3.18 2.23 9.69
CA HIS A 14 2.32 1.05 9.65
C HIS A 14 2.58 0.14 8.45
N LEU A 15 3.20 0.66 7.40
CA LEU A 15 3.42 -0.05 6.15
C LEU A 15 4.90 -0.25 5.81
N MET A 16 5.82 0.58 6.26
CA MET A 16 7.24 0.43 5.91
C MET A 16 7.93 -0.68 6.72
N GLY A 17 8.91 -1.35 6.11
CA GLY A 17 9.69 -2.42 6.71
C GLY A 17 9.07 -3.81 6.51
N GLN A 18 9.46 -4.74 7.37
CA GLN A 18 9.07 -6.14 7.29
C GLN A 18 7.59 -6.33 7.62
N LEU A 19 6.87 -6.94 6.68
CA LEU A 19 5.52 -7.44 6.82
C LEU A 19 5.53 -8.95 6.63
N ASP A 20 5.04 -9.67 7.62
CA ASP A 20 4.89 -11.12 7.54
C ASP A 20 3.41 -11.51 7.45
N ASP A 21 3.09 -12.50 6.64
CA ASP A 21 1.91 -13.33 6.84
C ASP A 21 2.34 -14.76 7.20
N ALA A 22 1.39 -15.69 7.34
CA ALA A 22 1.71 -17.07 7.73
C ALA A 22 2.55 -17.84 6.69
N GLN A 23 2.73 -17.30 5.47
CA GLN A 23 3.32 -17.97 4.32
C GLN A 23 4.49 -17.20 3.70
N GLU A 24 4.53 -15.87 3.86
CA GLU A 24 5.42 -14.98 3.10
C GLU A 24 5.93 -13.79 3.94
N GLU A 25 7.17 -13.40 3.67
CA GLU A 25 7.83 -12.22 4.23
C GLU A 25 8.05 -11.19 3.10
N LEU A 26 7.45 -10.01 3.25
CA LEU A 26 7.59 -8.88 2.34
C LEU A 26 8.27 -7.72 3.06
N ASP A 27 9.34 -7.18 2.51
CA ASP A 27 9.99 -5.97 3.05
C ASP A 27 9.64 -4.75 2.18
N ILE A 28 8.85 -3.81 2.72
CA ILE A 28 8.49 -2.58 2.01
C ILE A 28 9.60 -1.55 2.20
N THR A 29 10.23 -1.20 1.08
CA THR A 29 11.42 -0.34 0.99
C THR A 29 11.11 1.09 0.55
N ALA A 30 9.95 1.32 -0.09
CA ALA A 30 9.49 2.66 -0.43
C ALA A 30 7.95 2.73 -0.44
N LEU A 31 7.43 3.91 -0.10
CA LEU A 31 6.01 4.23 -0.11
C LEU A 31 5.80 5.62 -0.71
N GLU A 32 4.97 5.69 -1.74
CA GLU A 32 4.47 6.92 -2.35
C GLU A 32 2.94 6.93 -2.33
N VAL A 33 2.36 8.12 -2.14
CA VAL A 33 0.93 8.38 -2.23
C VAL A 33 0.70 9.28 -3.44
N VAL A 34 -0.10 8.81 -4.40
CA VAL A 34 -0.48 9.58 -5.59
C VAL A 34 -1.95 9.95 -5.50
N GLU A 35 -2.25 11.21 -5.20
CA GLU A 35 -3.63 11.71 -5.13
C GLU A 35 -4.24 11.82 -6.53
N SER A 36 -5.49 11.35 -6.68
CA SER A 36 -6.26 11.36 -7.93
C SER A 36 -7.68 11.88 -7.69
N GLY A 37 -7.80 13.08 -7.12
CA GLY A 37 -9.05 13.82 -6.95
C GLY A 37 -10.02 13.22 -5.93
N ARG A 38 -10.60 12.04 -6.20
CA ARG A 38 -11.57 11.35 -5.33
C ARG A 38 -11.06 10.01 -4.75
N SER A 39 -9.83 9.66 -5.08
CA SER A 39 -9.10 8.51 -4.56
C SER A 39 -7.62 8.89 -4.50
N PHE A 40 -6.81 8.02 -3.92
CA PHE A 40 -5.36 8.03 -4.09
C PHE A 40 -4.87 6.63 -4.41
N THR A 41 -3.64 6.50 -4.89
CA THR A 41 -2.99 5.21 -5.10
C THR A 41 -1.78 5.13 -4.20
N LEU A 42 -1.61 4.01 -3.50
CA LEU A 42 -0.34 3.68 -2.86
C LEU A 42 0.57 3.01 -3.87
N VAL A 43 1.76 3.57 -4.07
CA VAL A 43 2.83 2.93 -4.82
C VAL A 43 3.85 2.42 -3.80
N LEU A 44 4.02 1.10 -3.77
CA LEU A 44 4.86 0.38 -2.83
C LEU A 44 6.01 -0.24 -3.59
N GLU A 45 7.25 -0.05 -3.14
CA GLU A 45 8.37 -0.90 -3.56
C GLU A 45 8.66 -1.91 -2.46
N LEU A 46 8.71 -3.19 -2.83
CA LEU A 46 8.98 -4.26 -1.88
C LEU A 46 10.01 -5.25 -2.41
N THR A 47 10.67 -5.90 -1.45
CA THR A 47 11.59 -7.00 -1.69
C THR A 47 11.02 -8.28 -1.10
N ALA A 48 11.06 -9.36 -1.89
CA ALA A 48 10.74 -10.71 -1.43
C ALA A 48 11.57 -11.73 -2.22
N TYR A 49 12.21 -12.67 -1.53
CA TYR A 49 13.14 -13.65 -2.14
C TYR A 49 14.17 -13.04 -3.10
N ARG A 50 14.75 -11.88 -2.75
CA ARG A 50 15.69 -11.10 -3.58
C ARG A 50 15.11 -10.53 -4.87
N GLN A 51 13.81 -10.62 -5.09
CA GLN A 51 13.13 -9.96 -6.20
C GLN A 51 12.60 -8.61 -5.75
N ARG A 52 12.70 -7.62 -6.62
CA ARG A 52 12.14 -6.29 -6.38
C ARG A 52 10.87 -6.08 -7.17
N TRP A 53 9.86 -5.57 -6.50
CA TRP A 53 8.54 -5.34 -7.07
C TRP A 53 8.08 -3.92 -6.78
N ARG A 54 7.39 -3.33 -7.76
CA ARG A 54 6.60 -2.11 -7.58
C ARG A 54 5.13 -2.46 -7.69
N VAL A 55 4.34 -2.11 -6.68
CA VAL A 55 2.92 -2.44 -6.58
C VAL A 55 2.10 -1.17 -6.44
N ARG A 56 0.97 -1.10 -7.14
CA ARG A 56 0.03 0.01 -7.12
C ARG A 56 -1.30 -0.48 -6.55
N LEU A 57 -1.71 0.08 -5.41
CA LEU A 57 -2.97 -0.25 -4.75
C LEU A 57 -3.83 1.01 -4.66
N ASP A 58 -4.96 1.01 -5.39
CA ASP A 58 -5.90 2.14 -5.37
C ASP A 58 -6.67 2.17 -4.05
N SER A 59 -6.81 3.35 -3.46
CA SER A 59 -7.63 3.55 -2.28
C SER A 59 -9.11 3.36 -2.61
N ASP A 60 -9.88 2.94 -1.62
CA ASP A 60 -11.33 3.11 -1.68
C ASP A 60 -11.71 4.58 -1.38
N ARG A 61 -13.01 4.86 -1.38
CA ARG A 61 -13.54 6.19 -1.05
C ARG A 61 -13.42 6.51 0.45
N SER A 62 -13.39 5.50 1.32
CA SER A 62 -13.35 5.71 2.77
C SER A 62 -11.96 6.16 3.23
N ALA A 63 -10.91 5.65 2.61
CA ALA A 63 -9.51 6.03 2.83
C ALA A 63 -9.24 7.50 2.51
N MET A 64 -10.04 8.15 1.65
CA MET A 64 -9.94 9.60 1.41
C MET A 64 -10.14 10.43 2.68
N ALA A 65 -10.73 9.87 3.73
CA ALA A 65 -10.83 10.53 5.03
C ALA A 65 -9.46 10.81 5.68
N LEU A 66 -8.37 10.18 5.23
CA LEU A 66 -7.00 10.53 5.63
C LEU A 66 -6.62 11.97 5.23
N PHE A 67 -7.26 12.52 4.19
CA PHE A 67 -7.00 13.88 3.74
C PHE A 67 -7.74 14.94 4.58
N ASN A 68 -8.55 14.54 5.56
CA ASN A 68 -9.38 15.44 6.39
C ASN A 68 -8.61 16.11 7.55
N GLY A 69 -7.44 16.68 7.27
CA GLY A 69 -6.64 17.48 8.21
C GLY A 69 -5.96 16.63 9.27
N THR A 70 -6.70 16.17 10.27
CA THR A 70 -6.18 15.38 11.40
C THR A 70 -7.02 14.10 11.55
N PRO A 71 -6.77 13.08 10.71
CA PRO A 71 -7.51 11.83 10.81
C PRO A 71 -7.25 11.16 12.17
N PRO A 72 -8.26 10.55 12.80
CA PRO A 72 -8.07 9.86 14.06
C PRO A 72 -7.18 8.61 13.86
N HIS A 73 -6.36 8.26 14.85
CA HIS A 73 -5.38 7.18 14.73
C HIS A 73 -6.00 5.82 14.35
N HIS A 74 -7.22 5.52 14.80
CA HIS A 74 -7.89 4.28 14.45
C HIS A 74 -8.21 4.18 12.95
N LEU A 75 -8.49 5.31 12.29
CA LEU A 75 -8.72 5.37 10.84
C LEU A 75 -7.41 5.09 10.10
N VAL A 76 -6.31 5.73 10.50
CA VAL A 76 -4.98 5.49 9.91
C VAL A 76 -4.60 4.02 9.99
N ARG A 77 -4.78 3.40 11.16
CA ARG A 77 -4.51 1.97 11.37
C ARG A 77 -5.44 1.06 10.54
N ALA A 78 -6.72 1.41 10.43
CA ALA A 78 -7.67 0.62 9.65
C ALA A 78 -7.31 0.64 8.15
N VAL A 79 -7.01 1.83 7.61
CA VAL A 79 -6.59 1.99 6.21
C VAL A 79 -5.27 1.25 5.95
N ALA A 80 -4.29 1.37 6.84
CA ALA A 80 -3.02 0.63 6.71
C ALA A 80 -3.23 -0.90 6.76
N ALA A 81 -4.10 -1.39 7.64
CA ALA A 81 -4.42 -2.82 7.71
C ALA A 81 -5.10 -3.32 6.43
N GLU A 82 -6.02 -2.53 5.85
CA GLU A 82 -6.65 -2.86 4.57
C GLU A 82 -5.62 -2.97 3.44
N PHE A 83 -4.70 -1.99 3.32
CA PHE A 83 -3.65 -2.05 2.31
C PHE A 83 -2.69 -3.22 2.50
N ARG A 84 -2.37 -3.58 3.76
CA ARG A 84 -1.57 -4.78 4.05
C ARG A 84 -2.28 -6.05 3.58
N ILE A 85 -3.56 -6.21 3.88
CA ILE A 85 -4.36 -7.36 3.43
C ILE A 85 -4.33 -7.45 1.90
N ARG A 86 -4.62 -6.33 1.22
CA ARG A 86 -4.65 -6.27 -0.24
C ARG A 86 -3.28 -6.52 -0.88
N LEU A 87 -2.20 -6.13 -0.21
CA LEU A 87 -0.85 -6.41 -0.68
C LEU A 87 -0.54 -7.91 -0.65
N PHE A 88 -0.90 -8.61 0.44
CA PHE A 88 -0.73 -10.06 0.52
C PHE A 88 -1.66 -10.80 -0.46
N GLU A 89 -2.93 -10.39 -0.57
CA GLU A 89 -3.84 -10.91 -1.58
C GLU A 89 -3.26 -10.76 -3.00
N TRP A 90 -2.71 -9.58 -3.32
CA TRP A 90 -2.00 -9.37 -4.57
C TRP A 90 -0.79 -10.30 -4.70
N TRP A 91 0.05 -10.42 -3.67
CA TRP A 91 1.25 -11.26 -3.70
C TRP A 91 0.90 -12.72 -4.03
N HIS A 92 -0.17 -13.25 -3.44
CA HIS A 92 -0.61 -14.63 -3.67
C HIS A 92 -1.25 -14.84 -5.04
N THR A 93 -1.85 -13.79 -5.64
CA THR A 93 -2.60 -13.89 -6.90
C THR A 93 -1.86 -13.36 -8.12
N LYS A 94 -0.73 -12.65 -7.96
CA LYS A 94 0.00 -11.94 -9.04
C LYS A 94 0.35 -12.80 -10.27
N ASN A 95 0.54 -14.11 -10.10
CA ASN A 95 0.88 -15.04 -11.19
C ASN A 95 -0.33 -15.78 -11.79
N ALA A 96 -1.50 -15.72 -11.15
CA ALA A 96 -2.70 -16.47 -11.54
C ALA A 96 -3.79 -15.55 -12.11
N GLU A 97 -3.91 -14.32 -11.60
CA GLU A 97 -4.98 -13.41 -11.94
C GLU A 97 -4.50 -12.25 -12.81
N LYS A 98 -5.13 -12.09 -13.98
CA LYS A 98 -4.82 -10.99 -14.91
C LYS A 98 -4.97 -9.61 -14.28
N GLN A 99 -5.88 -9.45 -13.32
CA GLN A 99 -6.10 -8.19 -12.63
C GLN A 99 -4.93 -7.88 -11.70
N SER A 100 -4.54 -8.82 -10.84
CA SER A 100 -3.40 -8.69 -9.93
C SER A 100 -2.08 -8.49 -10.70
N ALA A 101 -1.89 -9.19 -11.82
CA ALA A 101 -0.71 -9.01 -12.67
C ALA A 101 -0.54 -7.57 -13.21
N ARG A 102 -1.61 -6.77 -13.29
CA ARG A 102 -1.55 -5.36 -13.71
C ARG A 102 -1.22 -4.40 -12.57
N LEU A 103 -1.40 -4.83 -11.33
CA LEU A 103 -1.17 -4.00 -10.15
C LEU A 103 0.30 -3.96 -9.74
N GLY A 104 1.11 -4.92 -10.17
CA GLY A 104 2.53 -4.90 -9.84
C GLY A 104 3.42 -5.35 -10.97
N GLU A 105 4.62 -4.78 -10.99
CA GLU A 105 5.66 -5.06 -11.96
C GLU A 105 6.95 -5.40 -11.24
N ARG A 106 7.71 -6.33 -11.80
CA ARG A 106 9.06 -6.62 -11.33
C ARG A 106 9.99 -5.53 -11.85
N ILE A 107 10.84 -4.98 -10.99
CA ILE A 107 11.72 -3.83 -11.29
C ILE A 107 13.21 -4.16 -11.22
N ASP A 108 13.54 -5.46 -11.33
CA ASP A 108 14.90 -6.01 -11.42
C ASP A 108 15.25 -6.50 -12.84
#